data_AF-A0A7D5KXT3-F1
#
_entry.id   AF-A0A7D5KXT3-F1
#
_cell.length_a   1.000
_cell.length_b   1.000
_cell.length_c   1.000
_cell.angle_alpha   90.00
_cell.angle_beta   90.00
_cell.angle_gamma   90.00
#
_symmetry.space_group_name_H-M   'P 1'
#
loop_
_entity.id
_entity.type
_entity.pdbx_description
1 polymer ?
#
loop_
_entity_poly.entity_id
_entity_poly.type
_entity_poly.pdbx_seq_one_letter_code
_entity_poly.pdbx_strand_id
1 'polypeptide(L)'
;MDGITTRDPDAVEALDPAIAFYTVKRVDGETVAPRADAVNSIACFGDSGTGTDDPDRLAVDGVGEPATATRPGFDWDWVCPTDDAYRDRLLDCIDDCVAASPDVRLMTVGFPGEAFCQCEQCDRSFKESEYGDRVDWRAAVVTEFVESVAQRVPGNLTLTAHPDPYPGSLMRRRGVDLGALDDVVDEVLVPLCDPSYETTYWLETIARGFAAAVESRLTVQLSVPSDRSRLDAAGRAVTPHADQVIVGGSRETLRDEDFPAVQTF
;
A
#
# COMPACT_ATOMS: atom_id res chain seq x y z
N MET A 1 -16.35 -11.88 0.48
CA MET A 1 -15.95 -10.46 0.41
C MET A 1 -16.15 -9.96 1.80
N ASP A 2 -15.05 -9.56 2.41
CA ASP A 2 -14.87 -9.68 3.85
C ASP A 2 -14.37 -8.35 4.45
N GLY A 3 -14.40 -7.25 3.67
CA GLY A 3 -14.04 -5.91 4.12
C GLY A 3 -14.07 -4.83 3.04
N ILE A 4 -13.88 -3.58 3.45
CA ILE A 4 -14.02 -2.39 2.61
C ILE A 4 -12.86 -1.41 2.82
N THR A 5 -12.31 -0.88 1.73
CA THR A 5 -11.47 0.33 1.77
C THR A 5 -12.27 1.55 1.33
N THR A 6 -12.32 2.59 2.18
CA THR A 6 -13.11 3.80 1.95
C THR A 6 -12.40 5.07 2.44
N ARG A 7 -12.86 6.21 1.94
CA ARG A 7 -12.50 7.56 2.38
C ARG A 7 -13.68 8.28 3.06
N ASP A 8 -14.85 7.66 3.03
CA ASP A 8 -16.09 8.22 3.55
C ASP A 8 -16.26 7.82 5.03
N PRO A 9 -16.23 8.78 5.98
CA PRO A 9 -16.42 8.49 7.40
C PRO A 9 -17.79 7.87 7.70
N ASP A 10 -18.85 8.27 6.98
CA ASP A 10 -20.20 7.74 7.19
C ASP A 10 -20.30 6.28 6.72
N ALA A 11 -19.45 5.86 5.79
CA ALA A 11 -19.37 4.47 5.36
C ALA A 11 -18.68 3.59 6.41
N VAL A 12 -17.71 4.11 7.16
CA VAL A 12 -17.01 3.37 8.22
C VAL A 12 -17.94 3.00 9.36
N GLU A 13 -18.81 3.93 9.78
CA GLU A 13 -19.75 3.71 10.90
C GLU A 13 -20.75 2.57 10.67
N ALA A 14 -20.97 2.20 9.41
CA ALA A 14 -21.86 1.11 9.03
C ALA A 14 -21.18 -0.27 9.01
N LEU A 15 -19.86 -0.34 9.27
CA LEU A 15 -19.05 -1.53 9.09
C LEU A 15 -18.50 -2.05 10.42
N ASP A 16 -18.14 -3.33 10.44
CA ASP A 16 -17.32 -3.87 11.52
C ASP A 16 -15.92 -3.23 11.45
N PRO A 17 -15.38 -2.69 12.56
CA PRO A 17 -14.05 -2.07 12.59
C PRO A 17 -12.93 -2.96 12.07
N ALA A 18 -13.03 -4.28 12.26
CA ALA A 18 -12.01 -5.24 11.81
C ALA A 18 -11.93 -5.36 10.29
N ILE A 19 -12.92 -4.84 9.57
CA ILE A 19 -13.03 -4.96 8.11
C ILE A 19 -13.13 -3.60 7.41
N ALA A 20 -13.03 -2.49 8.15
CA ALA A 20 -13.10 -1.13 7.63
C ALA A 20 -11.70 -0.52 7.51
N PHE A 21 -11.20 -0.34 6.29
CA PHE A 21 -9.94 0.34 6.00
C PHE A 21 -10.21 1.79 5.64
N TYR A 22 -9.84 2.72 6.52
CA TYR A 22 -10.07 4.16 6.35
C TYR A 22 -8.80 4.89 5.92
N THR A 23 -8.83 5.62 4.81
CA THR A 23 -7.64 6.35 4.33
C THR A 23 -7.45 7.67 5.07
N VAL A 24 -6.47 7.71 5.98
CA VAL A 24 -6.11 8.89 6.78
C VAL A 24 -5.23 9.85 5.98
N LYS A 25 -4.14 9.33 5.39
CA LYS A 25 -3.25 10.10 4.52
C LYS A 25 -3.36 9.60 3.10
N ARG A 26 -3.59 10.50 2.15
CA ARG A 26 -3.84 10.20 0.74
C ARG A 26 -2.64 10.55 -0.14
N VAL A 27 -2.63 9.98 -1.34
CA VAL A 27 -1.57 10.24 -2.35
C VAL A 27 -1.63 11.64 -2.95
N ASP A 28 -2.74 12.37 -2.77
CA ASP A 28 -2.88 13.78 -3.15
C ASP A 28 -2.35 14.75 -2.07
N GLY A 29 -1.84 14.21 -0.95
CA GLY A 29 -1.31 14.97 0.18
C GLY A 29 -2.36 15.35 1.23
N GLU A 30 -3.64 15.10 0.98
CA GLU A 30 -4.69 15.32 1.97
C GLU A 30 -4.51 14.37 3.17
N THR A 31 -4.61 14.93 4.38
CA THR A 31 -4.61 14.18 5.64
C THR A 31 -5.84 14.55 6.46
N VAL A 32 -6.57 13.54 6.92
CA VAL A 32 -7.76 13.67 7.78
C VAL A 32 -7.49 13.08 9.17
N ALA A 33 -8.41 13.26 10.11
CA ALA A 33 -8.26 12.69 11.45
C ALA A 33 -8.35 11.15 11.41
N PRO A 34 -7.48 10.41 12.13
CA PRO A 34 -7.62 8.97 12.29
C PRO A 34 -8.93 8.57 12.97
N ARG A 35 -9.34 7.31 12.74
CA ARG A 35 -10.56 6.73 13.30
C ARG A 35 -10.26 5.59 14.25
N ALA A 36 -11.04 5.50 15.33
CA ALA A 36 -10.91 4.43 16.34
C ALA A 36 -11.67 3.15 15.96
N ASP A 37 -12.57 3.25 14.98
CA ASP A 37 -13.46 2.19 14.48
C ASP A 37 -13.03 1.70 13.08
N ALA A 38 -11.74 1.79 12.75
CA ALA A 38 -11.19 1.35 11.48
C ALA A 38 -9.70 1.00 11.56
N VAL A 39 -9.22 0.25 10.57
CA VAL A 39 -7.79 0.14 10.23
C VAL A 39 -7.38 1.40 9.48
N ASN A 40 -6.54 2.23 10.09
CA ASN A 40 -6.13 3.49 9.51
C ASN A 40 -5.06 3.25 8.42
N SER A 41 -5.32 3.73 7.21
CA SER A 41 -4.48 3.53 6.02
C SER A 41 -3.73 4.81 5.65
N ILE A 42 -2.43 4.71 5.41
CA ILE A 42 -1.55 5.86 5.18
C ILE A 42 -0.79 5.68 3.87
N ALA A 43 -0.91 6.62 2.94
CA ALA A 43 -0.01 6.73 1.79
C ALA A 43 1.35 7.26 2.23
N CYS A 44 2.37 6.40 2.22
CA CYS A 44 3.72 6.71 2.67
C CYS A 44 4.42 7.64 1.67
N PHE A 45 5.02 7.10 0.61
CA PHE A 45 5.90 7.87 -0.28
C PHE A 45 5.19 8.42 -1.52
N GLY A 46 3.95 8.01 -1.78
CA GLY A 46 3.10 8.70 -2.75
C GLY A 46 2.46 9.94 -2.13
N ASP A 47 2.80 11.14 -2.62
CA ASP A 47 2.32 12.42 -2.10
C ASP A 47 2.50 13.58 -3.11
N SER A 48 1.47 13.84 -3.90
CA SER A 48 1.42 14.97 -4.86
C SER A 48 1.27 16.33 -4.19
N GLY A 49 0.80 16.39 -2.94
CA GLY A 49 0.75 17.64 -2.18
C GLY A 49 2.17 18.12 -1.87
N THR A 50 2.99 17.22 -1.33
CA THR A 50 4.43 17.47 -1.12
C THR A 50 5.13 17.76 -2.44
N GLY A 51 4.83 17.03 -3.52
CA GLY A 51 5.39 17.32 -4.84
C GLY A 51 5.06 18.71 -5.39
N THR A 52 3.90 19.26 -5.03
CA THR A 52 3.49 20.62 -5.39
C THR A 52 4.17 21.67 -4.51
N ASP A 53 4.25 21.44 -3.21
CA ASP A 53 4.73 22.40 -2.22
C ASP A 53 6.27 22.46 -2.14
N ASP A 54 6.94 21.32 -2.30
CA ASP A 54 8.39 21.16 -2.15
C ASP A 54 8.94 20.10 -3.15
N PRO A 55 9.05 20.45 -4.45
CA PRO A 55 9.48 19.53 -5.50
C PRO A 55 10.87 18.93 -5.31
N ASP A 56 11.74 19.59 -4.52
CA ASP A 56 13.11 19.13 -4.26
C ASP A 56 13.15 17.85 -3.41
N ARG A 57 12.03 17.52 -2.74
CA ARG A 57 11.86 16.25 -1.99
C ARG A 57 11.52 15.06 -2.87
N LEU A 58 11.16 15.29 -4.14
CA LEU A 58 10.74 14.22 -5.02
C LEU A 58 11.91 13.29 -5.37
N ALA A 59 11.59 12.01 -5.48
CA ALA A 59 12.51 11.04 -6.03
C ALA A 59 12.83 11.37 -7.50
N VAL A 60 14.12 11.43 -7.84
CA VAL A 60 14.58 11.67 -9.22
C VAL A 60 15.29 10.46 -9.79
N ASP A 61 15.25 10.31 -11.11
CA ASP A 61 16.02 9.30 -11.84
C ASP A 61 17.47 9.73 -12.11
N GLY A 62 18.24 8.88 -12.81
CA GLY A 62 19.66 9.10 -13.09
C GLY A 62 20.00 10.29 -13.97
N VAL A 63 19.01 10.96 -14.57
CA VAL A 63 19.20 12.22 -15.31
C VAL A 63 18.61 13.42 -14.57
N GLY A 64 18.08 13.20 -13.36
CA GLY A 64 17.53 14.25 -12.51
C GLY A 64 16.05 14.56 -12.77
N GLU A 65 15.32 13.72 -13.52
CA GLU A 65 13.89 13.95 -13.74
C GLU A 65 13.06 13.42 -12.55
N PRO A 66 12.16 14.23 -11.96
CA PRO A 66 11.37 13.84 -10.79
C PRO A 66 10.26 12.84 -11.15
N ALA A 67 9.91 11.97 -10.20
CA ALA A 67 8.81 11.00 -10.31
C ALA A 67 7.46 11.68 -10.04
N THR A 68 6.90 12.34 -11.06
CA THR A 68 5.64 13.09 -10.96
C THR A 68 4.50 12.40 -11.69
N ALA A 69 3.26 12.64 -11.23
CA ALA A 69 2.01 12.17 -11.85
C ALA A 69 1.80 12.69 -13.28
N THR A 70 2.52 13.74 -13.67
CA THR A 70 2.51 14.29 -15.03
C THR A 70 3.34 13.46 -16.01
N ARG A 71 4.20 12.55 -15.53
CA ARG A 71 4.99 11.63 -16.35
C ARG A 71 4.24 10.32 -16.58
N PRO A 72 4.37 9.71 -17.77
CA PRO A 72 3.83 8.38 -18.03
C PRO A 72 4.35 7.35 -17.02
N GLY A 73 3.43 6.52 -16.48
CA GLY A 73 3.77 5.45 -15.55
C GLY A 73 3.62 5.79 -14.06
N PHE A 74 3.20 7.01 -13.74
CA PHE A 74 2.90 7.43 -12.37
C PHE A 74 1.48 7.96 -12.23
N ASP A 75 0.79 7.47 -11.20
CA ASP A 75 -0.55 7.93 -10.83
C ASP A 75 -0.52 9.07 -9.79
N TRP A 76 0.63 9.31 -9.16
CA TRP A 76 0.90 10.33 -8.13
C TRP A 76 2.39 10.70 -8.11
N ASP A 77 2.75 11.79 -7.43
CA ASP A 77 4.15 12.15 -7.23
C ASP A 77 4.79 11.30 -6.12
N TRP A 78 6.07 11.00 -6.25
CA TRP A 78 6.80 10.18 -5.28
C TRP A 78 7.86 10.98 -4.53
N VAL A 79 7.70 11.07 -3.22
CA VAL A 79 8.72 11.60 -2.31
C VAL A 79 9.85 10.59 -2.17
N CYS A 80 11.08 11.09 -2.08
CA CYS A 80 12.27 10.26 -1.91
C CYS A 80 12.21 9.43 -0.61
N PRO A 81 12.28 8.09 -0.65
CA PRO A 81 12.25 7.27 0.57
C PRO A 81 13.44 7.46 1.51
N THR A 82 14.47 8.20 1.10
CA THR A 82 15.63 8.55 1.94
C THR A 82 15.54 9.97 2.53
N ASP A 83 14.46 10.71 2.29
CA ASP A 83 14.21 11.99 2.96
C ASP A 83 13.83 11.74 4.43
N ASP A 84 14.81 11.85 5.33
CA ASP A 84 14.63 11.61 6.76
C ASP A 84 13.55 12.52 7.37
N ALA A 85 13.50 13.79 6.96
CA ALA A 85 12.50 14.72 7.47
C ALA A 85 11.08 14.32 7.02
N TYR A 86 10.93 13.73 5.84
CA TYR A 86 9.64 13.19 5.39
C TYR A 86 9.30 11.88 6.12
N ARG A 87 10.28 10.99 6.33
CA ARG A 87 10.10 9.76 7.12
C ARG A 87 9.64 10.06 8.54
N ASP A 88 10.24 11.06 9.20
CA ASP A 88 9.84 11.48 10.55
C ASP A 88 8.37 11.93 10.57
N ARG A 89 7.93 12.73 9.57
CA ARG A 89 6.51 13.12 9.44
C ARG A 89 5.57 11.94 9.22
N LEU A 90 6.02 10.91 8.49
CA LEU A 90 5.22 9.68 8.33
C LEU A 90 5.09 8.93 9.66
N LEU A 91 6.18 8.85 10.43
CA LEU A 91 6.17 8.21 11.75
C LEU A 91 5.26 8.96 12.73
N ASP A 92 5.27 10.30 12.72
CA ASP A 92 4.34 11.11 13.51
C ASP A 92 2.87 10.83 13.12
N CYS A 93 2.58 10.75 11.81
CA CYS A 93 1.24 10.41 11.32
C CYS A 93 0.80 8.98 11.71
N ILE A 94 1.75 8.04 11.76
CA ILE A 94 1.52 6.68 12.25
C ILE A 94 1.22 6.68 13.74
N ASP A 95 1.95 7.45 14.55
CA ASP A 95 1.71 7.56 15.99
C ASP A 95 0.31 8.11 16.28
N ASP A 96 -0.16 9.11 15.50
CA ASP A 96 -1.54 9.61 15.58
C ASP A 96 -2.57 8.52 15.21
N CYS A 97 -2.28 7.68 14.21
CA CYS A 97 -3.16 6.57 13.84
C CYS A 97 -3.22 5.49 14.91
N VAL A 98 -2.07 5.10 15.47
CA VAL A 98 -1.94 4.12 16.55
C VAL A 98 -2.65 4.59 17.82
N ALA A 99 -2.61 5.90 18.10
CA ALA A 99 -3.32 6.49 19.24
C ALA A 99 -4.85 6.36 19.12
N ALA A 100 -5.37 6.30 17.88
CA ALA A 100 -6.79 6.11 17.62
C ALA A 100 -7.20 4.62 17.53
N SER A 101 -6.42 3.81 16.82
CA SER A 101 -6.70 2.39 16.57
C SER A 101 -5.39 1.58 16.52
N PRO A 102 -5.32 0.38 17.12
CA PRO A 102 -4.08 -0.40 17.20
C PRO A 102 -3.58 -0.93 15.84
N ASP A 103 -4.46 -1.03 14.83
CA ASP A 103 -4.17 -1.62 13.53
C ASP A 103 -3.90 -0.52 12.48
N VAL A 104 -2.86 -0.70 11.67
CA VAL A 104 -2.41 0.28 10.66
C VAL A 104 -2.13 -0.41 9.33
N ARG A 105 -2.53 0.24 8.24
CA ARG A 105 -2.18 -0.16 6.88
C ARG A 105 -1.26 0.86 6.22
N LEU A 106 -0.14 0.39 5.69
CA LEU A 106 0.78 1.18 4.87
C LEU A 106 0.43 1.03 3.39
N MET A 107 0.35 2.15 2.69
CA MET A 107 0.16 2.26 1.25
C MET A 107 1.36 2.97 0.62
N THR A 108 1.59 2.74 -0.68
CA THR A 108 2.65 3.42 -1.45
C THR A 108 4.04 3.36 -0.80
N VAL A 109 4.35 2.23 -0.15
CA VAL A 109 5.67 1.95 0.43
C VAL A 109 6.68 1.64 -0.69
N GLY A 110 7.90 2.14 -0.52
CA GLY A 110 9.02 1.89 -1.42
C GLY A 110 9.28 2.99 -2.44
N PHE A 111 10.13 2.65 -3.41
CA PHE A 111 10.64 3.53 -4.45
C PHE A 111 9.71 3.61 -5.68
N PRO A 112 9.69 4.73 -6.42
CA PRO A 112 8.86 4.89 -7.62
C PRO A 112 9.21 3.92 -8.77
N GLY A 113 10.42 3.40 -8.83
CA GLY A 113 10.85 2.49 -9.89
C GLY A 113 12.33 2.15 -9.83
N GLU A 114 12.78 1.22 -10.68
CA GLU A 114 14.18 0.73 -10.71
C GLU A 114 15.19 1.84 -11.02
N ALA A 115 14.81 2.81 -11.84
CA ALA A 115 15.67 3.89 -12.32
C ALA A 115 15.79 5.09 -11.35
N PHE A 116 15.04 5.09 -10.24
CA PHE A 116 14.86 6.25 -9.39
C PHE A 116 15.73 6.25 -8.13
N CYS A 117 15.67 7.39 -7.43
CA CYS A 117 16.45 7.71 -6.25
C CYS A 117 17.96 7.73 -6.54
N GLN A 118 18.30 8.47 -7.58
CA GLN A 118 19.68 8.74 -8.03
C GLN A 118 20.10 10.20 -7.72
N CYS A 119 19.45 10.85 -6.75
CA CYS A 119 19.88 12.18 -6.30
C CYS A 119 21.20 12.11 -5.52
N GLU A 120 21.84 13.26 -5.34
CA GLU A 120 23.11 13.37 -4.62
C GLU A 120 23.06 12.77 -3.21
N GLN A 121 21.93 12.92 -2.51
CA GLN A 121 21.72 12.32 -1.19
C GLN A 121 21.70 10.79 -1.26
N CYS A 122 20.89 10.20 -2.12
CA CYS A 122 20.85 8.74 -2.30
C CYS A 122 22.20 8.17 -2.73
N ASP A 123 22.91 8.87 -3.61
CA ASP A 123 24.25 8.48 -4.06
C ASP A 123 25.27 8.51 -2.93
N ARG A 124 25.21 9.53 -2.08
CA ARG A 124 26.05 9.62 -0.90
C ARG A 124 25.70 8.53 0.11
N SER A 125 24.43 8.39 0.48
CA SER A 125 23.96 7.36 1.42
C SER A 125 24.31 5.95 0.95
N PHE A 126 24.17 5.64 -0.33
CA PHE A 126 24.58 4.35 -0.88
C PHE A 126 26.10 4.12 -0.75
N LYS A 127 26.92 5.11 -1.13
CA LYS A 127 28.39 5.02 -1.03
C LYS A 127 28.90 4.90 0.41
N GLU A 128 28.18 5.50 1.37
CA GLU A 128 28.50 5.46 2.79
C GLU A 128 27.96 4.19 3.48
N SER A 129 27.06 3.45 2.83
CA SER A 129 26.49 2.21 3.34
C SER A 129 27.43 1.00 3.20
N GLU A 130 27.08 -0.11 3.86
CA GLU A 130 27.82 -1.38 3.75
C GLU A 130 27.47 -2.19 2.49
N TYR A 131 26.43 -1.79 1.75
CA TYR A 131 25.92 -2.54 0.62
C TYR A 131 26.78 -2.35 -0.63
N GLY A 132 27.17 -3.47 -1.25
CA GLY A 132 27.85 -3.47 -2.55
C GLY A 132 26.91 -3.38 -3.75
N ASP A 133 25.62 -3.62 -3.53
CA ASP A 133 24.58 -3.60 -4.55
C ASP A 133 23.48 -2.60 -4.18
N ARG A 134 23.02 -1.82 -5.17
CA ARG A 134 22.05 -0.75 -4.94
C ARG A 134 20.62 -1.28 -4.75
N VAL A 135 20.27 -2.44 -5.29
CA VAL A 135 18.98 -3.09 -5.03
C VAL A 135 18.93 -3.55 -3.58
N ASP A 136 20.01 -4.16 -3.07
CA ASP A 136 20.09 -4.56 -1.66
C ASP A 136 20.01 -3.36 -0.72
N TRP A 137 20.73 -2.27 -1.02
CA TRP A 137 20.62 -1.02 -0.25
C TRP A 137 19.20 -0.44 -0.26
N ARG A 138 18.53 -0.43 -1.43
CA ARG A 138 17.15 0.05 -1.53
C ARG A 138 16.20 -0.84 -0.72
N ALA A 139 16.39 -2.15 -0.77
CA ALA A 139 15.63 -3.08 0.06
C ALA A 139 15.79 -2.75 1.55
N ALA A 140 17.03 -2.57 2.01
CA ALA A 140 17.32 -2.21 3.38
C ALA A 140 16.66 -0.89 3.83
N VAL A 141 16.73 0.17 3.01
CA VAL A 141 16.08 1.46 3.32
C VAL A 141 14.58 1.30 3.59
N VAL A 142 13.90 0.48 2.79
CA VAL A 142 12.47 0.24 2.94
C VAL A 142 12.19 -0.68 4.13
N THR A 143 12.96 -1.75 4.30
CA THR A 143 12.82 -2.67 5.44
C THR A 143 13.00 -1.93 6.76
N GLU A 144 14.06 -1.12 6.91
CA GLU A 144 14.28 -0.30 8.10
C GLU A 144 13.13 0.66 8.41
N PHE A 145 12.53 1.25 7.36
CA PHE A 145 11.35 2.08 7.53
C PHE A 145 10.17 1.27 8.07
N VAL A 146 9.87 0.11 7.47
CA VAL A 146 8.74 -0.74 7.90
C VAL A 146 8.98 -1.31 9.30
N GLU A 147 10.20 -1.71 9.65
CA GLU A 147 10.56 -2.13 11.01
C GLU A 147 10.37 -1.01 12.04
N SER A 148 10.69 0.24 11.65
CA SER A 148 10.43 1.41 12.50
C SER A 148 8.94 1.61 12.72
N VAL A 149 8.10 1.33 11.71
CA VAL A 149 6.64 1.33 11.88
C VAL A 149 6.19 0.18 12.79
N ALA A 150 6.68 -1.03 12.58
CA ALA A 150 6.31 -2.21 13.37
C ALA A 150 6.58 -2.03 14.87
N GLN A 151 7.63 -1.31 15.25
CA GLN A 151 7.91 -0.97 16.65
C GLN A 151 6.86 -0.05 17.30
N ARG A 152 6.04 0.64 16.51
CA ARG A 152 5.00 1.57 16.96
C ARG A 152 3.62 0.94 16.97
N VAL A 153 3.35 0.02 16.05
CA VAL A 153 2.03 -0.57 15.84
C VAL A 153 1.82 -1.75 16.81
N PRO A 154 0.90 -1.64 17.79
CA PRO A 154 0.66 -2.70 18.77
C PRO A 154 -0.29 -3.79 18.27
N GLY A 155 -1.05 -3.50 17.21
CA GLY A 155 -1.96 -4.42 16.54
C GLY A 155 -1.39 -4.93 15.22
N ASN A 156 -2.28 -5.18 14.25
CA ASN A 156 -1.89 -5.69 12.94
C ASN A 156 -1.26 -4.58 12.09
N LEU A 157 -0.09 -4.86 11.52
CA LEU A 157 0.55 -4.05 10.48
C LEU A 157 0.32 -4.66 9.10
N THR A 158 -0.46 -3.98 8.27
CA THR A 158 -0.73 -4.39 6.88
C THR A 158 0.15 -3.61 5.89
N LEU A 159 0.90 -4.30 5.04
CA LEU A 159 1.68 -3.69 3.96
C LEU A 159 0.95 -3.83 2.62
N THR A 160 0.67 -2.72 1.94
CA THR A 160 0.15 -2.76 0.57
C THR A 160 1.29 -2.92 -0.44
N ALA A 161 1.34 -4.07 -1.12
CA ALA A 161 2.32 -4.34 -2.18
C ALA A 161 1.79 -3.94 -3.57
N HIS A 162 2.69 -3.51 -4.46
CA HIS A 162 2.35 -3.35 -5.88
C HIS A 162 2.05 -4.74 -6.49
N PRO A 163 1.06 -4.91 -7.40
CA PRO A 163 0.65 -6.23 -7.90
C PRO A 163 1.65 -6.84 -8.90
N ASP A 164 2.83 -7.20 -8.41
CA ASP A 164 3.93 -7.78 -9.16
C ASP A 164 4.54 -8.96 -8.38
N PRO A 165 3.98 -10.18 -8.51
CA PRO A 165 4.38 -11.33 -7.70
C PRO A 165 5.67 -12.02 -8.21
N TYR A 166 6.30 -11.50 -9.27
CA TYR A 166 7.46 -12.17 -9.85
C TYR A 166 8.64 -12.11 -8.86
N PRO A 167 9.35 -13.23 -8.61
CA PRO A 167 10.44 -13.28 -7.64
C PRO A 167 11.48 -12.16 -7.83
N GLY A 168 11.72 -11.41 -6.75
CA GLY A 168 12.63 -10.27 -6.71
C GLY A 168 12.19 -9.03 -7.50
N SER A 169 11.03 -9.04 -8.15
CA SER A 169 10.55 -7.89 -8.94
C SER A 169 10.21 -6.70 -8.05
N LEU A 170 9.51 -6.92 -6.94
CA LEU A 170 9.23 -5.86 -5.97
C LEU A 170 10.50 -5.31 -5.32
N MET A 171 11.46 -6.16 -5.01
CA MET A 171 12.75 -5.73 -4.46
C MET A 171 13.48 -4.81 -5.46
N ARG A 172 13.59 -5.20 -6.74
CA ARG A 172 14.22 -4.36 -7.77
C ARG A 172 13.44 -3.07 -8.05
N ARG A 173 12.13 -3.17 -8.28
CA ARG A 173 11.29 -2.05 -8.71
C ARG A 173 11.00 -1.07 -7.59
N ARG A 174 10.69 -1.58 -6.40
CA ARG A 174 10.16 -0.83 -5.26
C ARG A 174 11.07 -0.83 -4.04
N GLY A 175 12.14 -1.62 -4.01
CA GLY A 175 12.88 -1.88 -2.77
C GLY A 175 12.07 -2.66 -1.74
N VAL A 176 11.00 -3.35 -2.15
CA VAL A 176 10.16 -4.12 -1.21
C VAL A 176 10.58 -5.58 -1.29
N ASP A 177 11.30 -6.05 -0.28
CA ASP A 177 11.66 -7.47 -0.11
C ASP A 177 10.61 -8.15 0.77
N LEU A 178 9.68 -8.88 0.15
CA LEU A 178 8.61 -9.57 0.87
C LEU A 178 9.14 -10.63 1.83
N GLY A 179 10.21 -11.34 1.47
CA GLY A 179 10.78 -12.39 2.33
C GLY A 179 11.42 -11.82 3.58
N ALA A 180 12.03 -10.62 3.50
CA ALA A 180 12.54 -9.93 4.67
C ALA A 180 11.42 -9.32 5.54
N LEU A 181 10.29 -8.95 4.91
CA LEU A 181 9.17 -8.30 5.58
C LEU A 181 8.14 -9.28 6.16
N ASP A 182 8.17 -10.56 5.78
CA ASP A 182 7.24 -11.57 6.29
C ASP A 182 7.29 -11.74 7.82
N ASP A 183 8.45 -11.51 8.44
CA ASP A 183 8.61 -11.54 9.89
C ASP A 183 8.32 -10.17 10.56
N VAL A 184 8.02 -9.14 9.76
CA VAL A 184 7.83 -7.74 10.22
C VAL A 184 6.38 -7.30 10.15
N VAL A 185 5.63 -7.79 9.16
CA VAL A 185 4.23 -7.39 8.92
C VAL A 185 3.30 -8.58 9.16
N ASP A 186 2.09 -8.33 9.68
CA ASP A 186 1.11 -9.39 9.93
C ASP A 186 0.33 -9.77 8.67
N GLU A 187 0.34 -8.90 7.67
CA GLU A 187 -0.47 -9.01 6.47
C GLU A 187 0.15 -8.27 5.28
N VAL A 188 0.13 -8.93 4.12
CA VAL A 188 0.39 -8.31 2.82
C VAL A 188 -0.93 -8.15 2.07
N LEU A 189 -1.21 -6.92 1.65
CA LEU A 189 -2.39 -6.59 0.87
C LEU A 189 -2.02 -6.23 -0.57
N VAL A 190 -2.70 -6.84 -1.54
CA VAL A 190 -2.45 -6.62 -2.96
C VAL A 190 -3.70 -6.03 -3.65
N PRO A 191 -3.64 -4.80 -4.16
CA PRO A 191 -4.74 -4.21 -4.91
C PRO A 191 -4.74 -4.73 -6.35
N LEU A 192 -5.79 -5.45 -6.72
CA LEU A 192 -6.09 -5.90 -8.07
C LEU A 192 -7.31 -5.15 -8.61
N CYS A 193 -7.17 -3.84 -8.73
CA CYS A 193 -8.23 -2.94 -9.18
C CYS A 193 -8.27 -2.86 -10.71
N ASP A 194 -9.43 -3.16 -11.30
CA ASP A 194 -9.70 -3.03 -12.73
C ASP A 194 -11.15 -2.53 -12.89
N PRO A 195 -11.38 -1.44 -13.65
CA PRO A 195 -12.73 -0.89 -13.84
C PRO A 195 -13.68 -1.84 -14.58
N SER A 196 -13.15 -2.88 -15.23
CA SER A 196 -13.85 -3.76 -16.14
C SER A 196 -13.87 -5.23 -15.72
N TYR A 197 -12.80 -5.79 -15.14
CA TYR A 197 -12.64 -7.23 -14.89
C TYR A 197 -13.08 -8.14 -16.05
N GLU A 198 -12.81 -7.74 -17.30
CA GLU A 198 -13.17 -8.55 -18.48
C GLU A 198 -12.50 -9.92 -18.48
N THR A 199 -11.35 -10.02 -17.82
CA THR A 199 -10.55 -11.23 -17.80
C THR A 199 -10.03 -11.49 -16.39
N THR A 200 -10.39 -12.64 -15.82
CA THR A 200 -10.04 -12.99 -14.43
C THR A 200 -8.77 -13.83 -14.29
N TYR A 201 -8.22 -14.41 -15.38
CA TYR A 201 -7.04 -15.27 -15.26
C TYR A 201 -5.80 -14.52 -14.75
N TRP A 202 -5.68 -13.22 -15.08
CA TRP A 202 -4.60 -12.40 -14.54
C TRP A 202 -4.76 -12.18 -13.04
N LEU A 203 -5.99 -12.00 -12.56
CA LEU A 203 -6.28 -11.87 -11.13
C LEU A 203 -5.88 -13.14 -10.38
N GLU A 204 -6.32 -14.30 -10.88
CA GLU A 204 -5.96 -15.61 -10.35
C GLU A 204 -4.43 -15.79 -10.34
N THR A 205 -3.78 -15.51 -11.47
CA THR A 205 -2.32 -15.68 -11.62
C THR A 205 -1.55 -14.80 -10.66
N ILE A 206 -1.97 -13.54 -10.48
CA ILE A 206 -1.31 -12.61 -9.57
C ILE A 206 -1.53 -13.02 -8.11
N ALA A 207 -2.77 -13.30 -7.72
CA ALA A 207 -3.10 -13.72 -6.36
C ALA A 207 -2.35 -15.01 -5.99
N ARG A 208 -2.35 -16.01 -6.88
CA ARG A 208 -1.58 -17.24 -6.70
C ARG A 208 -0.08 -16.99 -6.59
N GLY A 209 0.45 -16.04 -7.35
CA GLY A 209 1.85 -15.66 -7.29
C GLY A 209 2.23 -15.09 -5.92
N PHE A 210 1.39 -14.22 -5.36
CA PHE A 210 1.58 -13.70 -4.00
C PHE A 210 1.41 -14.78 -2.94
N ALA A 211 0.41 -15.65 -3.06
CA ALA A 211 0.20 -16.76 -2.11
C ALA A 211 1.39 -17.73 -2.04
N ALA A 212 2.23 -17.76 -3.07
CA ALA A 212 3.46 -18.53 -3.09
C ALA A 212 4.71 -17.73 -2.66
N ALA A 213 4.60 -16.41 -2.55
CA ALA A 213 5.70 -15.49 -2.30
C ALA A 213 5.73 -14.92 -0.87
N VAL A 214 4.64 -15.05 -0.11
CA VAL A 214 4.53 -14.55 1.27
C VAL A 214 4.16 -15.69 2.22
N GLU A 215 4.69 -15.64 3.43
CA GLU A 215 4.24 -16.45 4.57
C GLU A 215 3.20 -15.72 5.43
N SER A 216 3.21 -14.37 5.38
CA SER A 216 2.20 -13.51 6.01
C SER A 216 0.79 -13.77 5.47
N ARG A 217 -0.24 -13.32 6.20
CA ARG A 217 -1.62 -13.33 5.67
C ARG A 217 -1.69 -12.53 4.38
N LEU A 218 -2.43 -13.05 3.40
CA LEU A 218 -2.60 -12.42 2.11
C LEU A 218 -4.03 -11.90 1.93
N THR A 219 -4.14 -10.60 1.74
CA THR A 219 -5.42 -9.94 1.43
C THR A 219 -5.42 -9.40 0.01
N VAL A 220 -6.45 -9.74 -0.75
CA VAL A 220 -6.65 -9.19 -2.10
C VAL A 220 -7.72 -8.11 -2.06
N GLN A 221 -7.38 -6.92 -2.53
CA GLN A 221 -8.33 -5.83 -2.71
C GLN A 221 -8.82 -5.77 -4.16
N LEU A 222 -10.13 -5.80 -4.37
CA LEU A 222 -10.79 -5.54 -5.65
C LEU A 222 -11.43 -4.15 -5.65
N SER A 223 -11.68 -3.56 -6.82
CA SER A 223 -12.45 -2.32 -6.98
C SER A 223 -13.88 -2.64 -7.42
N VAL A 224 -14.87 -1.82 -7.09
CA VAL A 224 -16.22 -1.99 -7.66
C VAL A 224 -16.21 -1.64 -9.17
N PRO A 225 -16.47 -2.60 -10.08
CA PRO A 225 -16.55 -2.30 -11.51
C PRO A 225 -17.91 -1.70 -11.90
N SER A 226 -18.02 -1.18 -13.12
CA SER A 226 -19.31 -0.71 -13.66
C SER A 226 -20.35 -1.84 -13.81
N ASP A 227 -19.91 -3.05 -14.17
CA ASP A 227 -20.72 -4.27 -14.24
C ASP A 227 -20.45 -5.15 -13.02
N ARG A 228 -21.34 -5.07 -12.02
CA ARG A 228 -21.21 -5.78 -10.74
C ARG A 228 -21.12 -7.30 -10.87
N SER A 229 -21.71 -7.90 -11.91
CA SER A 229 -21.64 -9.36 -12.10
C SER A 229 -20.20 -9.84 -12.30
N ARG A 230 -19.30 -8.94 -12.72
CA ARG A 230 -17.87 -9.19 -12.88
C ARG A 230 -17.10 -9.13 -11.57
N LEU A 231 -17.60 -8.43 -10.55
CA LEU A 231 -17.00 -8.44 -9.22
C LEU A 231 -17.08 -9.84 -8.60
N ASP A 232 -18.21 -10.53 -8.74
CA ASP A 232 -18.36 -11.91 -8.26
C ASP A 232 -17.40 -12.87 -8.97
N ALA A 233 -17.20 -12.68 -10.29
CA ALA A 233 -16.27 -13.47 -11.06
C ALA A 233 -14.82 -13.21 -10.65
N ALA A 234 -14.45 -11.95 -10.42
CA ALA A 234 -13.14 -11.55 -9.90
C ALA A 234 -12.89 -12.13 -8.50
N GLY A 235 -13.87 -12.02 -7.59
CA GLY A 235 -13.82 -12.60 -6.26
C GLY A 235 -13.57 -14.11 -6.28
N ARG A 236 -14.37 -14.86 -7.07
CA ARG A 236 -14.17 -16.32 -7.22
C ARG A 236 -12.79 -16.71 -7.75
N ALA A 237 -12.17 -15.85 -8.56
CA ALA A 237 -10.84 -16.13 -9.11
C ALA A 237 -9.71 -15.96 -8.07
N VAL A 238 -9.89 -15.09 -7.07
CA VAL A 238 -8.83 -14.76 -6.10
C VAL A 238 -9.02 -15.42 -4.73
N THR A 239 -10.26 -15.70 -4.31
CA THR A 239 -10.57 -16.33 -3.00
C THR A 239 -9.79 -17.62 -2.72
N PRO A 240 -9.53 -18.53 -3.69
CA PRO A 240 -8.73 -19.73 -3.42
C PRO A 240 -7.26 -19.45 -3.09
N HIS A 241 -6.80 -18.21 -3.28
CA HIS A 241 -5.40 -17.80 -3.19
C HIS A 241 -5.21 -16.63 -2.21
N ALA A 242 -6.20 -16.30 -1.39
CA ALA A 242 -6.12 -15.21 -0.42
C ALA A 242 -6.82 -15.64 0.88
N ASP A 243 -6.31 -15.15 2.01
CA ASP A 243 -6.95 -15.34 3.32
C ASP A 243 -8.18 -14.43 3.46
N GLN A 244 -8.15 -13.25 2.81
CA GLN A 244 -9.26 -12.30 2.79
C GLN A 244 -9.40 -11.63 1.41
N VAL A 245 -10.65 -11.32 1.03
CA VAL A 245 -10.93 -10.49 -0.15
C VAL A 245 -11.74 -9.27 0.24
N ILE A 246 -11.18 -8.08 0.07
CA ILE A 246 -11.83 -6.80 0.39
C ILE A 246 -12.18 -6.02 -0.88
N VAL A 247 -13.08 -5.03 -0.75
CA VAL A 247 -13.51 -4.18 -1.86
C VAL A 247 -13.22 -2.71 -1.58
N GLY A 248 -12.53 -2.05 -2.51
CA GLY A 248 -12.40 -0.60 -2.55
C GLY A 248 -13.60 0.04 -3.26
N GLY A 249 -14.22 1.02 -2.62
CA GLY A 249 -15.35 1.74 -3.19
C GLY A 249 -15.69 3.00 -2.40
N SER A 250 -16.52 3.87 -3.00
CA SER A 250 -17.22 4.92 -2.24
C SER A 250 -18.51 4.36 -1.65
N ARG A 251 -19.11 5.05 -0.69
CA ARG A 251 -20.44 4.74 -0.17
C ARG A 251 -21.50 4.61 -1.27
N GLU A 252 -21.39 5.36 -2.37
CA GLU A 252 -22.32 5.28 -3.49
C GLU A 252 -22.16 3.98 -4.30
N THR A 253 -20.95 3.41 -4.31
CA THR A 253 -20.64 2.15 -4.99
C THR A 253 -20.75 0.93 -4.08
N LEU A 254 -20.88 1.11 -2.77
CA LEU A 254 -21.06 0.04 -1.78
C LEU A 254 -22.52 0.04 -1.31
N ARG A 255 -23.30 -1.00 -1.62
CA ARG A 255 -24.71 -1.14 -1.18
C ARG A 255 -24.85 -2.25 -0.15
N ASP A 256 -25.86 -2.19 0.72
CA ASP A 256 -26.15 -3.21 1.75
C ASP A 256 -26.23 -4.64 1.19
N GLU A 257 -26.69 -4.80 -0.06
CA GLU A 257 -26.82 -6.10 -0.74
C GLU A 257 -25.47 -6.73 -1.12
N ASP A 258 -24.37 -5.95 -1.12
CA ASP A 258 -23.01 -6.44 -1.37
C ASP A 258 -22.45 -7.21 -0.14
N PHE A 259 -23.19 -7.21 0.98
CA PHE A 259 -22.85 -7.86 2.24
C PHE A 259 -24.03 -8.71 2.71
N PRO A 260 -24.14 -10.00 2.30
CA PRO A 260 -25.05 -10.89 3.01
C PRO A 260 -24.60 -10.89 4.47
N ALA A 261 -25.47 -10.41 5.36
CA ALA A 261 -25.19 -10.24 6.79
C ALA A 261 -24.24 -11.33 7.27
N VAL A 262 -23.05 -10.92 7.71
CA VAL A 262 -22.05 -11.80 8.33
C VAL A 262 -22.80 -12.58 9.39
N GLN A 263 -23.15 -13.83 9.08
CA GLN A 263 -23.77 -14.71 10.07
C GLN A 263 -22.66 -14.99 11.07
N THR A 264 -22.72 -14.27 12.18
CA THR A 264 -22.02 -14.60 13.42
C THR A 264 -22.19 -16.10 13.68
N PHE A 265 -21.09 -16.84 13.57
CA PHE A 265 -20.95 -18.16 14.18
C PHE A 265 -20.41 -17.99 15.60
#